data_AF-A0A5C8G3F4-F1
#
_entry.id   AF-A0A5C8G3F4-F1
#
_cell.length_a   1.000
_cell.length_b   1.000
_cell.length_c   1.000
_cell.angle_alpha   90.00
_cell.angle_beta   90.00
_cell.angle_gamma   90.00
#
_symmetry.space_group_name_H-M   'P 1'
#
loop_
_entity.id
_entity.type
_entity.pdbx_description
1 polymer ?
#
loop_
_entity_poly.entity_id
_entity_poly.type
_entity_poly.pdbx_seq_one_letter_code
_entity_poly.pdbx_strand_id
1 'polypeptide(L)'
;MAKSLNKEENILLTLINALQNDEKEKLNHLVNISKSLIEVREKVKEEMEKLPPQFNVLKYIKNQTERGSLSTFETYNSDLIRELLNTNFKYKDKKGKKEFEVNFTKLFLEFMNDKFENKIDLNDFNYKKVIFGKEHVVKVEREDKTTNRRIDLIIFYNDNNKEKSFAVIIENKTKRETGDQDSQIKDYYDKISKNYKNVYAIYLTPEGKLPSENSLPEEYYKKELYGKFANIKHAEIGYWLEGILKRQEFSFLNNEEENNKYNYKLLKSALIQIIDNEKSISGENEEGDMTETEIKKVLKENLFKELETKGKLTESELDKYIELFDKAKDLLVKEKIPIIIKKYLEFTKEVNKYLNKNIKYEIISNKDIINNMTNENWTKHIYFKINKIEINIESDYYWYKNDIVWEYFIAIYKGNKSTKNKLKKLEDNTKNIFSNLKFYDQEDRYVYLINNVEEVSPKETAEAINKLYELLKKEIK
;
A
#
# COMPACT_ATOMS: atom_id res chain seq x y z
N MET A 1 -36.55 7.63 -37.73
CA MET A 1 -35.13 7.25 -37.85
C MET A 1 -34.74 6.54 -36.57
N ALA A 2 -34.42 5.26 -36.62
CA ALA A 2 -33.92 4.53 -35.45
C ALA A 2 -32.52 5.06 -35.11
N LYS A 3 -32.31 5.49 -33.86
CA LYS A 3 -30.97 5.82 -33.36
C LYS A 3 -30.11 4.56 -33.44
N SER A 4 -28.94 4.65 -34.08
CA SER A 4 -27.97 3.56 -34.04
C SER A 4 -27.40 3.46 -32.63
N LEU A 5 -27.43 2.27 -32.04
CA LEU A 5 -26.80 1.95 -30.76
C LEU A 5 -25.28 2.19 -30.85
N ASN A 6 -24.68 2.59 -29.73
CA ASN A 6 -23.23 2.78 -29.63
C ASN A 6 -22.50 1.41 -29.63
N LYS A 7 -21.16 1.42 -29.75
CA LYS A 7 -20.37 0.19 -29.91
C LYS A 7 -20.49 -0.76 -28.69
N GLU A 8 -20.59 -0.20 -27.49
CA GLU A 8 -20.73 -0.95 -26.24
C GLU A 8 -22.13 -1.58 -26.12
N GLU A 9 -23.17 -0.83 -26.50
CA GLU A 9 -24.57 -1.29 -26.56
C GLU A 9 -24.76 -2.42 -27.58
N ASN A 10 -24.05 -2.39 -28.72
CA ASN A 10 -24.10 -3.45 -29.72
C ASN A 10 -23.39 -4.74 -29.28
N ILE A 11 -22.27 -4.62 -28.54
CA ILE A 11 -21.58 -5.76 -27.93
C ILE A 11 -22.49 -6.40 -26.87
N LEU A 12 -23.16 -5.58 -26.04
CA LEU A 12 -24.16 -6.02 -25.07
C LEU A 12 -25.31 -6.77 -25.76
N LEU A 13 -25.86 -6.21 -26.85
CA LEU A 13 -26.95 -6.83 -27.61
C LEU A 13 -26.55 -8.16 -28.26
N THR A 14 -25.30 -8.28 -28.71
CA THR A 14 -24.77 -9.50 -29.33
C THR A 14 -24.58 -10.60 -28.29
N LEU A 15 -24.15 -10.25 -27.07
CA LEU A 15 -24.08 -11.16 -25.92
C LEU A 15 -25.48 -11.57 -25.44
N ILE A 16 -26.46 -10.67 -25.49
CA ILE A 16 -27.87 -10.92 -25.14
C ILE A 16 -28.53 -11.94 -26.07
N ASN A 17 -28.20 -11.92 -27.37
CA ASN A 17 -28.82 -12.82 -28.36
C ASN A 17 -28.26 -14.25 -28.34
N ALA A 18 -27.11 -14.47 -27.69
CA ALA A 18 -26.43 -15.76 -27.66
C ALA A 18 -26.91 -16.72 -26.54
N LEU A 19 -27.78 -16.27 -25.62
CA LEU A 19 -28.16 -17.00 -24.40
C LEU A 19 -29.68 -17.21 -24.33
N GLN A 20 -30.18 -18.45 -24.40
CA GLN A 20 -31.63 -18.75 -24.50
C GLN A 20 -32.28 -19.20 -23.17
N ASN A 21 -33.38 -18.50 -22.86
CA ASN A 21 -34.51 -18.70 -21.94
C ASN A 21 -34.30 -19.05 -20.45
N ASP A 22 -33.51 -20.04 -20.05
CA ASP A 22 -33.22 -20.26 -18.60
C ASP A 22 -32.08 -19.33 -18.12
N GLU A 23 -31.21 -18.96 -19.05
CA GLU A 23 -30.20 -17.92 -18.89
C GLU A 23 -30.82 -16.52 -18.89
N LYS A 24 -32.06 -16.33 -19.34
CA LYS A 24 -32.70 -15.02 -19.48
C LYS A 24 -33.07 -14.39 -18.13
N GLU A 25 -33.54 -15.20 -17.18
CA GLU A 25 -33.83 -14.72 -15.81
C GLU A 25 -32.51 -14.39 -15.10
N LYS A 26 -31.51 -15.27 -15.16
CA LYS A 26 -30.16 -15.03 -14.62
C LYS A 26 -29.47 -13.82 -15.26
N LEU A 27 -29.65 -13.62 -16.57
CA LEU A 27 -29.15 -12.46 -17.30
C LEU A 27 -29.88 -11.17 -16.90
N ASN A 28 -31.19 -11.22 -16.65
CA ASN A 28 -31.92 -10.08 -16.10
C ASN A 28 -31.41 -9.70 -14.71
N HIS A 29 -31.11 -10.69 -13.85
CA HIS A 29 -30.46 -10.43 -12.56
C HIS A 29 -29.07 -9.83 -12.75
N LEU A 30 -28.29 -10.35 -13.70
CA LEU A 30 -26.97 -9.79 -14.02
C LEU A 30 -27.06 -8.35 -14.53
N VAL A 31 -28.04 -8.04 -15.38
CA VAL A 31 -28.30 -6.69 -15.90
C VAL A 31 -28.68 -5.76 -14.76
N ASN A 32 -29.52 -6.22 -13.83
CA ASN A 32 -29.90 -5.43 -12.66
C ASN A 32 -28.70 -5.20 -11.72
N ILE A 33 -27.94 -6.25 -11.40
CA ILE A 33 -26.71 -6.14 -10.60
C ILE A 33 -25.71 -5.20 -11.30
N SER A 34 -25.50 -5.35 -12.60
CA SER A 34 -24.56 -4.52 -13.37
C SER A 34 -24.99 -3.06 -13.40
N LYS A 35 -26.30 -2.78 -13.61
CA LYS A 35 -26.85 -1.42 -13.52
C LYS A 35 -26.66 -0.82 -12.12
N SER A 36 -26.99 -1.59 -11.08
CA SER A 36 -26.80 -1.15 -9.70
C SER A 36 -25.32 -0.95 -9.33
N LEU A 37 -24.40 -1.75 -9.88
CA LEU A 37 -22.96 -1.56 -9.72
C LEU A 37 -22.44 -0.34 -10.48
N ILE A 38 -22.98 -0.02 -11.66
CA ILE A 38 -22.68 1.23 -12.39
C ILE A 38 -23.18 2.44 -11.58
N GLU A 39 -24.42 2.40 -11.09
CA GLU A 39 -24.97 3.46 -10.24
C GLU A 39 -24.19 3.60 -8.93
N VAL A 40 -23.73 2.50 -8.33
CA VAL A 40 -22.86 2.55 -7.15
C VAL A 40 -21.50 3.13 -7.48
N ARG A 41 -20.91 2.79 -8.63
CA ARG A 41 -19.66 3.42 -9.07
C ARG A 41 -19.81 4.94 -9.20
N GLU A 42 -20.92 5.41 -9.76
CA GLU A 42 -21.22 6.85 -9.88
C GLU A 42 -21.43 7.49 -8.51
N LYS A 43 -22.26 6.90 -7.64
CA LYS A 43 -22.48 7.38 -6.27
C LYS A 43 -21.22 7.39 -5.41
N VAL A 44 -20.43 6.31 -5.45
CA VAL A 44 -19.14 6.23 -4.76
C VAL A 44 -18.22 7.32 -5.27
N LYS A 45 -18.15 7.55 -6.59
CA LYS A 45 -17.35 8.64 -7.16
C LYS A 45 -17.85 10.02 -6.67
N GLU A 46 -19.16 10.26 -6.67
CA GLU A 46 -19.74 11.52 -6.17
C GLU A 46 -19.49 11.73 -4.67
N GLU A 47 -19.64 10.69 -3.85
CA GLU A 47 -19.34 10.75 -2.42
C GLU A 47 -17.84 10.88 -2.16
N MET A 48 -16.97 10.27 -2.98
CA MET A 48 -15.52 10.45 -2.93
C MET A 48 -15.12 11.89 -3.28
N GLU A 49 -15.76 12.53 -4.26
CA GLU A 49 -15.51 13.93 -4.60
C GLU A 49 -15.90 14.90 -3.47
N LYS A 50 -16.76 14.47 -2.53
CA LYS A 50 -17.11 15.24 -1.32
C LYS A 50 -16.11 15.05 -0.18
N LEU A 51 -15.31 13.99 -0.20
CA LEU A 51 -14.27 13.77 0.81
C LEU A 51 -13.11 14.75 0.56
N PRO A 52 -12.53 15.34 1.62
CA PRO A 52 -11.30 16.10 1.47
C PRO A 52 -10.20 15.17 0.91
N PRO A 53 -9.33 15.68 0.01
CA PRO A 53 -8.23 14.87 -0.51
C PRO A 53 -7.36 14.37 0.64
N GLN A 54 -7.19 13.05 0.73
CA GLN A 54 -6.35 12.45 1.76
C GLN A 54 -4.90 12.92 1.59
N PHE A 55 -4.44 13.75 2.52
CA PHE A 55 -3.11 14.34 2.48
C PHE A 55 -2.20 13.68 3.53
N ASN A 56 -1.61 12.55 3.12
CA ASN A 56 -0.63 11.83 3.95
C ASN A 56 0.78 12.41 3.71
N VAL A 57 1.26 13.25 4.64
CA VAL A 57 2.63 13.82 4.60
C VAL A 57 3.70 12.74 4.62
N LEU A 58 3.46 11.59 5.27
CA LEU A 58 4.41 10.48 5.31
C LEU A 58 4.63 9.85 3.93
N LYS A 59 3.59 9.82 3.09
CA LYS A 59 3.69 9.35 1.69
C LYS A 59 4.62 10.25 0.86
N TYR A 60 4.67 11.55 1.15
CA TYR A 60 5.61 12.49 0.52
C TYR A 60 7.03 12.37 1.07
N ILE A 61 7.19 12.20 2.38
CA ILE A 61 8.51 11.97 3.01
C ILE A 61 9.14 10.66 2.51
N LYS A 62 8.33 9.63 2.25
CA LYS A 62 8.75 8.35 1.63
C LYS A 62 9.45 8.53 0.28
N ASN A 63 9.05 9.54 -0.50
CA ASN A 63 9.57 9.78 -1.85
C ASN A 63 10.80 10.72 -1.89
N GLN A 64 11.19 11.32 -0.75
CA GLN A 64 12.26 12.33 -0.67
C GLN A 64 13.59 11.79 -0.12
N THR A 65 13.66 10.54 0.32
CA THR A 65 14.93 9.93 0.75
C THR A 65 15.37 8.90 -0.30
N GLU A 66 16.53 9.13 -0.92
CA GLU A 66 17.14 8.25 -1.94
C GLU A 66 17.38 6.80 -1.49
N ARG A 67 17.04 6.45 -0.23
CA ARG A 67 17.17 5.10 0.35
C ARG A 67 15.86 4.44 0.79
N GLY A 68 14.71 5.14 0.81
CA GLY A 68 13.41 4.54 1.15
C GLY A 68 13.40 3.64 2.41
N SER A 69 14.32 3.87 3.37
CA SER A 69 14.63 2.90 4.41
C SER A 69 13.55 2.89 5.50
N LEU A 70 13.14 1.68 5.89
CA LEU A 70 12.11 1.38 6.89
C LEU A 70 12.24 2.20 8.19
N SER A 71 13.47 2.37 8.66
CA SER A 71 13.80 3.06 9.91
C SER A 71 13.38 4.54 9.94
N THR A 72 13.33 5.21 8.80
CA THR A 72 13.00 6.64 8.73
C THR A 72 11.53 6.89 9.02
N PHE A 73 10.66 5.94 8.63
CA PHE A 73 9.21 6.07 8.80
C PHE A 73 8.78 5.76 10.24
N GLU A 74 9.32 4.68 10.83
CA GLU A 74 9.09 4.34 12.25
C GLU A 74 9.58 5.46 13.18
N THR A 75 10.74 6.04 12.87
CA THR A 75 11.30 7.17 13.64
C THR A 75 10.44 8.42 13.52
N TYR A 76 10.00 8.79 12.30
CA TYR A 76 9.14 9.96 12.11
C TYR A 76 7.78 9.79 12.78
N ASN A 77 7.15 8.62 12.63
CA ASN A 77 5.86 8.36 13.26
C ASN A 77 5.97 8.39 14.79
N SER A 78 7.04 7.80 15.35
CA SER A 78 7.30 7.89 16.79
C SER A 78 7.56 9.32 17.27
N ASP A 79 8.24 10.13 16.47
CA ASP A 79 8.40 11.56 16.73
C ASP A 79 7.05 12.29 16.75
N LEU A 80 6.19 12.03 15.76
CA LEU A 80 4.87 12.63 15.67
C LEU A 80 3.98 12.26 16.88
N ILE A 81 3.97 10.98 17.26
CA ILE A 81 3.26 10.50 18.47
C ILE A 81 3.85 11.17 19.71
N ARG A 82 5.17 11.28 19.84
CA ARG A 82 5.79 11.98 20.98
C ARG A 82 5.34 13.44 21.06
N GLU A 83 5.39 14.20 19.97
CA GLU A 83 4.99 15.62 19.97
C GLU A 83 3.52 15.79 20.36
N LEU A 84 2.65 14.89 19.88
CA LEU A 84 1.25 14.84 20.31
C LEU A 84 1.15 14.59 21.82
N LEU A 85 1.78 13.54 22.33
CA LEU A 85 1.73 13.20 23.76
C LEU A 85 2.33 14.32 24.64
N ASN A 86 3.34 15.03 24.12
CA ASN A 86 4.00 16.14 24.80
C ASN A 86 3.13 17.42 24.85
N THR A 87 1.96 17.41 24.21
CA THR A 87 1.05 18.55 24.19
C THR A 87 0.21 18.59 25.47
N ASN A 88 0.43 19.64 26.27
CA ASN A 88 -0.33 19.93 27.47
C ASN A 88 -0.65 21.43 27.55
N PHE A 89 -1.94 21.79 27.61
CA PHE A 89 -2.36 23.18 27.68
C PHE A 89 -3.69 23.34 28.42
N LYS A 90 -3.99 24.58 28.80
CA LYS A 90 -5.24 24.97 29.43
C LYS A 90 -5.99 25.93 28.53
N TYR A 91 -7.31 25.81 28.49
CA TYR A 91 -8.17 26.75 27.79
C TYR A 91 -9.45 26.99 28.59
N LYS A 92 -10.14 28.10 28.32
CA LYS A 92 -11.42 28.43 28.95
C LYS A 92 -12.55 28.25 27.95
N ASP A 93 -13.71 27.84 28.45
CA ASP A 93 -14.95 27.83 27.66
C ASP A 93 -15.31 29.23 27.13
N LYS A 94 -16.23 29.29 26.15
CA LYS A 94 -16.74 30.55 25.57
C LYS A 94 -17.10 31.63 26.58
N LYS A 95 -17.63 31.21 27.73
CA LYS A 95 -18.13 32.11 28.78
C LYS A 95 -17.04 32.52 29.78
N GLY A 96 -15.82 32.00 29.65
CA GLY A 96 -14.72 32.21 30.58
C GLY A 96 -14.94 31.63 31.97
N LYS A 97 -15.97 30.78 32.13
CA LYS A 97 -16.46 30.26 33.41
C LYS A 97 -15.83 28.92 33.78
N LYS A 98 -15.45 28.12 32.79
CA LYS A 98 -14.85 26.80 33.01
C LYS A 98 -13.50 26.70 32.32
N GLU A 99 -12.46 26.42 33.10
CA GLU A 99 -11.14 26.06 32.58
C GLU A 99 -11.09 24.55 32.35
N PHE A 100 -10.52 24.16 31.22
CA PHE A 100 -10.26 22.79 30.84
C PHE A 100 -8.75 22.63 30.67
N GLU A 101 -8.23 21.48 31.10
CA GLU A 101 -6.85 21.08 30.91
C GLU A 101 -6.82 19.92 29.93
N VAL A 102 -6.13 20.13 28.81
CA VAL A 102 -5.92 19.11 27.79
C VAL A 102 -4.53 18.54 28.01
N ASN A 103 -4.48 17.25 28.32
CA ASN A 103 -3.24 16.52 28.51
C ASN A 103 -3.24 15.25 27.65
N PHE A 104 -2.56 15.30 26.51
CA PHE A 104 -2.57 14.16 25.58
C PHE A 104 -1.88 12.92 26.15
N THR A 105 -0.86 13.07 27.01
CA THR A 105 -0.28 11.92 27.71
C THR A 105 -1.31 11.23 28.60
N LYS A 106 -2.01 11.97 29.45
CA LYS A 106 -3.03 11.40 30.35
C LYS A 106 -4.14 10.73 29.54
N LEU A 107 -4.66 11.42 28.51
CA LEU A 107 -5.70 10.90 27.62
C LEU A 107 -5.27 9.61 26.89
N PHE A 108 -3.99 9.53 26.50
CA PHE A 108 -3.42 8.33 25.89
C PHE A 108 -3.31 7.19 26.90
N LEU A 109 -2.83 7.46 28.12
CA LEU A 109 -2.75 6.45 29.17
C LEU A 109 -4.13 5.95 29.61
N GLU A 110 -5.15 6.82 29.62
CA GLU A 110 -6.55 6.44 29.83
C GLU A 110 -7.05 5.50 28.72
N PHE A 111 -6.78 5.83 27.46
CA PHE A 111 -7.08 4.95 26.33
C PHE A 111 -6.38 3.59 26.45
N MET A 112 -5.11 3.57 26.85
CA MET A 112 -4.36 2.33 27.04
C MET A 112 -4.80 1.53 28.27
N ASN A 113 -5.36 2.16 29.30
CA ASN A 113 -5.95 1.47 30.45
C ASN A 113 -7.17 0.61 30.10
N ASP A 114 -7.81 0.83 28.95
CA ASP A 114 -8.85 -0.05 28.43
C ASP A 114 -8.27 -1.28 27.71
N LYS A 115 -6.95 -1.29 27.45
CA LYS A 115 -6.22 -2.38 26.79
C LYS A 115 -5.37 -3.20 27.76
N PHE A 116 -4.97 -2.62 28.90
CA PHE A 116 -4.25 -3.31 29.95
C PHE A 116 -5.20 -3.93 30.97
N GLU A 117 -4.93 -5.17 31.42
CA GLU A 117 -5.63 -5.74 32.58
C GLU A 117 -5.20 -5.04 33.87
N ASN A 118 -3.90 -4.74 34.00
CA ASN A 118 -3.29 -4.10 35.17
C ASN A 118 -3.17 -2.58 34.96
N LYS A 119 -4.28 -1.86 35.12
CA LYS A 119 -4.36 -0.41 34.85
C LYS A 119 -3.29 0.43 35.56
N ILE A 120 -2.81 1.45 34.86
CA ILE A 120 -1.99 2.53 35.38
C ILE A 120 -2.87 3.42 36.27
N ASP A 121 -2.43 3.70 37.49
CA ASP A 121 -3.10 4.67 38.36
C ASP A 121 -2.80 6.10 37.88
N LEU A 122 -3.86 6.81 37.50
CA LEU A 122 -3.81 8.17 36.94
C LEU A 122 -4.50 9.21 37.85
N ASN A 123 -4.91 8.84 39.07
CA ASN A 123 -5.65 9.74 39.96
C ASN A 123 -4.82 11.00 40.32
N ASP A 124 -3.54 10.81 40.68
CA ASP A 124 -2.60 11.88 41.02
C ASP A 124 -1.62 12.19 39.86
N PHE A 125 -2.07 11.98 38.62
CA PHE A 125 -1.24 12.21 37.44
C PHE A 125 -0.88 13.70 37.31
N ASN A 126 0.42 13.98 37.26
CA ASN A 126 0.95 15.31 37.02
C ASN A 126 1.93 15.27 35.84
N TYR A 127 1.51 15.91 34.76
CA TYR A 127 2.27 15.99 33.51
C TYR A 127 3.72 16.44 33.66
N LYS A 128 4.01 17.36 34.60
CA LYS A 128 5.37 17.87 34.83
C LYS A 128 6.36 16.79 35.30
N LYS A 129 5.85 15.63 35.71
CA LYS A 129 6.63 14.44 36.11
C LYS A 129 6.88 13.46 34.96
N VAL A 130 6.31 13.71 33.78
CA VAL A 130 6.50 12.89 32.59
C VAL A 130 7.82 13.25 31.94
N ILE A 131 8.61 12.23 31.60
CA ILE A 131 9.84 12.39 30.82
C ILE A 131 9.74 11.46 29.62
N PHE A 132 9.87 12.02 28.41
CA PHE A 132 9.93 11.24 27.18
C PHE A 132 11.38 10.88 26.86
N GLY A 133 11.64 9.59 26.64
CA GLY A 133 12.90 9.13 26.03
C GLY A 133 12.70 8.97 24.54
N LYS A 134 13.42 9.77 23.74
CA LYS A 134 13.60 9.54 22.29
C LYS A 134 14.85 8.70 22.10
N GLU A 135 14.76 7.67 21.25
CA GLU A 135 15.90 6.83 20.89
C GLU A 135 16.64 6.30 22.13
N HIS A 136 15.88 5.92 23.16
CA HIS A 136 16.46 5.54 24.44
C HIS A 136 17.30 4.28 24.24
N VAL A 137 18.63 4.44 24.31
CA VAL A 137 19.56 3.35 24.06
C VAL A 137 19.68 2.48 25.31
N VAL A 138 19.18 1.27 25.20
CA VAL A 138 19.37 0.20 26.17
C VAL A 138 20.60 -0.62 25.76
N LYS A 139 21.64 -0.57 26.59
CA LYS A 139 22.79 -1.46 26.47
C LYS A 139 22.44 -2.84 27.05
N VAL A 140 22.48 -3.86 26.19
CA VAL A 140 22.23 -5.27 26.48
C VAL A 140 23.54 -6.03 26.41
N GLU A 141 23.90 -6.70 27.50
CA GLU A 141 25.11 -7.52 27.59
C GLU A 141 24.69 -9.00 27.48
N ARG A 142 25.20 -9.70 26.47
CA ARG A 142 25.05 -11.16 26.27
C ARG A 142 26.42 -11.82 26.40
N GLU A 143 26.46 -13.13 26.64
CA GLU A 143 27.70 -13.89 26.84
C GLU A 143 28.70 -13.76 25.67
N ASP A 144 28.20 -13.59 24.44
CA ASP A 144 28.98 -13.53 23.21
C ASP A 144 29.17 -12.10 22.65
N LYS A 145 28.30 -11.14 23.01
CA LYS A 145 28.34 -9.77 22.50
C LYS A 145 27.55 -8.78 23.35
N THR A 146 27.95 -7.51 23.27
CA THR A 146 27.16 -6.40 23.79
C THR A 146 26.49 -5.67 22.63
N THR A 147 25.17 -5.48 22.71
CA THR A 147 24.40 -4.74 21.71
C THR A 147 23.72 -3.52 22.31
N ASN A 148 23.71 -2.42 21.56
CA ASN A 148 22.91 -1.25 21.88
C ASN A 148 21.58 -1.38 21.14
N ARG A 149 20.47 -1.40 21.88
CA ARG A 149 19.12 -1.40 21.30
C ARG A 149 18.44 -0.08 21.57
N ARG A 150 17.62 0.37 20.63
CA ARG A 150 17.00 1.69 20.64
C ARG A 150 15.50 1.55 20.76
N ILE A 151 14.94 1.98 21.89
CA ILE A 151 13.48 2.05 22.05
C ILE A 151 12.96 3.21 21.20
N ASP A 152 11.90 2.96 20.41
CA ASP A 152 11.31 3.97 19.53
C ASP A 152 10.71 5.13 20.33
N LEU A 153 9.88 4.81 21.32
CA LEU A 153 9.33 5.79 22.26
C LEU A 153 9.18 5.20 23.66
N ILE A 154 9.58 5.95 24.68
CA ILE A 154 9.35 5.58 26.08
C ILE A 154 8.84 6.76 26.89
N ILE A 155 7.87 6.48 27.77
CA ILE A 155 7.32 7.43 28.73
C ILE A 155 7.77 7.00 30.11
N PHE A 156 8.48 7.87 30.82
CA PHE A 156 8.83 7.67 32.22
C PHE A 156 7.97 8.57 33.10
N TYR A 157 7.55 8.07 34.27
CA TYR A 157 6.82 8.84 35.27
C TYR A 157 7.45 8.69 36.66
N ASN A 158 7.86 9.81 37.26
CA ASN A 158 8.49 9.85 38.58
C ASN A 158 7.56 10.51 39.59
N ASP A 159 7.11 9.79 40.61
CA ASP A 159 6.23 10.36 41.63
C ASP A 159 7.01 10.90 42.83
N ASN A 160 6.52 11.95 43.49
CA ASN A 160 7.20 12.66 44.57
C ASN A 160 7.50 11.77 45.79
N ASN A 161 6.75 10.68 45.95
CA ASN A 161 6.92 9.71 47.03
C ASN A 161 7.57 8.39 46.55
N LYS A 162 7.76 8.23 45.23
CA LYS A 162 8.30 7.04 44.57
C LYS A 162 9.07 7.51 43.33
N GLU A 163 10.36 7.79 43.49
CA GLU A 163 11.24 7.91 42.33
C GLU A 163 11.02 6.68 41.44
N LYS A 164 10.77 6.89 40.14
CA LYS A 164 10.55 5.83 39.14
C LYS A 164 9.28 4.98 39.33
N SER A 165 8.12 5.64 39.35
CA SER A 165 6.80 5.03 39.57
C SER A 165 6.42 4.03 38.46
N PHE A 166 6.35 4.50 37.20
CA PHE A 166 6.09 3.63 36.06
C PHE A 166 6.82 4.07 34.79
N ALA A 167 6.94 3.14 33.85
CA ALA A 167 7.42 3.38 32.50
C ALA A 167 6.51 2.70 31.47
N VAL A 168 6.33 3.32 30.30
CA VAL A 168 5.59 2.74 29.17
C VAL A 168 6.52 2.69 27.96
N ILE A 169 6.87 1.48 27.54
CA ILE A 169 7.65 1.21 26.33
C ILE A 169 6.68 1.13 25.17
N ILE A 170 6.96 1.84 24.08
CA ILE A 170 6.19 1.78 22.83
C ILE A 170 7.16 1.37 21.73
N GLU A 171 6.99 0.16 21.23
CA GLU A 171 7.69 -0.37 20.06
C GLU A 171 6.79 -0.17 18.84
N ASN A 172 7.29 0.59 17.86
CA ASN A 172 6.48 1.11 16.77
C ASN A 172 6.88 0.48 15.43
N LYS A 173 5.98 -0.30 14.84
CA LYS A 173 6.16 -0.93 13.52
C LYS A 173 5.19 -0.35 12.52
N THR A 174 5.71 0.34 11.50
CA THR A 174 4.86 1.00 10.50
C THR A 174 4.72 0.22 9.19
N LYS A 175 5.21 -1.03 9.13
CA LYS A 175 5.06 -1.91 7.95
C LYS A 175 4.50 -3.26 8.34
N ARG A 176 3.73 -3.85 7.43
CA ARG A 176 3.11 -5.17 7.60
C ARG A 176 4.18 -6.28 7.63
N GLU A 177 5.18 -6.15 6.76
CA GLU A 177 6.23 -7.14 6.49
C GLU A 177 7.54 -6.93 7.28
N THR A 178 7.62 -5.98 8.22
CA THR A 178 8.81 -5.88 9.07
C THR A 178 8.90 -7.08 10.00
N GLY A 179 10.02 -7.79 9.90
CA GLY A 179 10.42 -8.82 10.85
C GLY A 179 10.83 -8.18 12.18
N ASP A 180 10.55 -8.88 13.27
CA ASP A 180 11.01 -8.44 14.58
C ASP A 180 12.50 -8.71 14.74
N GLN A 181 13.18 -7.86 15.51
CA GLN A 181 14.52 -8.19 15.97
C GLN A 181 14.43 -9.15 17.16
N ASP A 182 15.28 -10.17 17.18
CA ASP A 182 15.32 -11.17 18.25
C ASP A 182 15.37 -10.49 19.63
N SER A 183 14.53 -10.93 20.57
CA SER A 183 14.40 -10.48 21.96
C SER A 183 14.21 -8.96 22.17
N GLN A 184 13.73 -8.21 21.16
CA GLN A 184 13.74 -6.74 21.20
C GLN A 184 12.97 -6.17 22.39
N ILE A 185 11.68 -6.49 22.50
CA ILE A 185 10.81 -5.94 23.56
C ILE A 185 11.22 -6.48 24.93
N LYS A 186 11.61 -7.77 24.98
CA LYS A 186 12.11 -8.42 26.20
C LYS A 186 13.32 -7.68 26.77
N ASP A 187 14.33 -7.41 25.92
CA ASP A 187 15.56 -6.74 26.33
C ASP A 187 15.29 -5.32 26.87
N TYR A 188 14.31 -4.61 26.30
CA TYR A 188 13.86 -3.31 26.83
C TYR A 188 13.24 -3.44 28.21
N TYR A 189 12.27 -4.35 28.35
CA TYR A 189 11.58 -4.55 29.61
C TYR A 189 12.53 -4.97 30.73
N ASP A 190 13.40 -5.96 30.49
CA ASP A 190 14.39 -6.46 31.46
C ASP A 190 15.33 -5.35 31.95
N LYS A 191 15.65 -4.35 31.10
CA LYS A 191 16.48 -3.21 31.51
C LYS A 191 15.70 -2.20 32.33
N ILE A 192 14.52 -1.80 31.86
CA ILE A 192 13.75 -0.72 32.48
C ILE A 192 13.14 -1.17 33.82
N SER A 193 12.73 -2.43 33.92
CA SER A 193 12.17 -3.02 35.15
C SER A 193 13.14 -3.04 36.33
N LYS A 194 14.45 -2.99 36.09
CA LYS A 194 15.46 -2.83 37.17
C LYS A 194 15.33 -1.50 37.92
N ASN A 195 14.73 -0.51 37.26
CA ASN A 195 14.66 0.87 37.73
C ASN A 195 13.23 1.30 38.03
N TYR A 196 12.23 0.75 37.35
CA TYR A 196 10.83 1.13 37.48
C TYR A 196 9.98 -0.03 37.98
N LYS A 197 9.16 0.21 39.00
CA LYS A 197 8.32 -0.83 39.61
C LYS A 197 7.24 -1.35 38.68
N ASN A 198 6.65 -0.46 37.88
CA ASN A 198 5.59 -0.80 36.95
C ASN A 198 6.04 -0.45 35.53
N VAL A 199 6.35 -1.46 34.72
CA VAL A 199 6.71 -1.26 33.33
C VAL A 199 5.64 -1.87 32.45
N TYR A 200 5.18 -1.08 31.48
CA TYR A 200 4.19 -1.43 30.49
C TYR A 200 4.85 -1.50 29.12
N ALA A 201 4.32 -2.33 28.24
CA ALA A 201 4.81 -2.47 26.88
C ALA A 201 3.65 -2.43 25.89
N ILE A 202 3.78 -1.57 24.88
CA ILE A 202 2.85 -1.41 23.78
C ILE A 202 3.56 -1.82 22.51
N TYR A 203 3.00 -2.79 21.80
CA TYR A 203 3.45 -3.18 20.48
C TYR A 203 2.47 -2.61 19.45
N LEU A 204 2.85 -1.48 18.86
CA LEU A 204 2.04 -0.75 17.89
C LEU A 204 2.42 -1.23 16.50
N THR A 205 1.48 -1.87 15.79
CA THR A 205 1.73 -2.43 14.46
C THR A 205 0.60 -2.10 13.50
N PRO A 206 0.76 -2.32 12.17
CA PRO A 206 -0.31 -1.98 11.23
C PRO A 206 -1.53 -2.89 11.38
N GLU A 207 -1.31 -4.13 11.80
CA GLU A 207 -2.33 -5.18 11.85
C GLU A 207 -2.69 -5.58 13.28
N GLY A 208 -2.06 -4.98 14.30
CA GLY A 208 -2.27 -5.35 15.70
C GLY A 208 -1.79 -6.76 15.98
N LYS A 209 -0.80 -7.24 15.21
CA LYS A 209 -0.23 -8.59 15.37
C LYS A 209 0.54 -8.67 16.68
N LEU A 210 0.61 -9.88 17.23
CA LEU A 210 1.54 -10.17 18.32
C LEU A 210 2.99 -10.14 17.79
N PRO A 211 3.98 -9.81 18.64
CA PRO A 211 5.37 -9.99 18.31
C PRO A 211 5.66 -11.48 18.09
N SER A 212 6.65 -11.79 17.25
CA SER A 212 7.13 -13.16 17.06
C SER A 212 7.70 -13.76 18.35
N GLU A 213 7.62 -15.08 18.48
CA GLU A 213 8.19 -15.83 19.61
C GLU A 213 9.67 -15.52 19.85
N ASN A 214 10.43 -15.24 18.79
CA ASN A 214 11.83 -14.87 18.91
C ASN A 214 12.04 -13.47 19.52
N SER A 215 11.07 -12.55 19.34
CA SER A 215 11.15 -11.16 19.82
C SER A 215 10.62 -10.98 21.23
N LEU A 216 9.45 -11.53 21.51
CA LEU A 216 8.84 -11.55 22.83
C LEU A 216 8.04 -12.85 22.97
N PRO A 217 8.62 -13.88 23.61
CA PRO A 217 7.96 -15.17 23.75
C PRO A 217 6.59 -15.04 24.42
N GLU A 218 5.62 -15.85 24.00
CA GLU A 218 4.27 -15.78 24.56
C GLU A 218 4.25 -16.00 26.07
N GLU A 219 5.04 -16.98 26.54
CA GLU A 219 5.20 -17.26 27.96
C GLU A 219 5.70 -16.03 28.73
N TYR A 220 6.56 -15.22 28.12
CA TYR A 220 7.15 -14.06 28.76
C TYR A 220 6.07 -13.00 29.05
N TYR A 221 5.22 -12.67 28.09
CA TYR A 221 4.18 -11.67 28.34
C TYR A 221 2.98 -12.20 29.14
N LYS A 222 2.75 -13.51 29.16
CA LYS A 222 1.77 -14.13 30.06
C LYS A 222 2.23 -14.21 31.52
N LYS A 223 3.53 -14.08 31.81
CA LYS A 223 4.09 -14.16 33.17
C LYS A 223 4.69 -12.83 33.63
N GLU A 224 5.75 -12.37 32.98
CA GLU A 224 6.54 -11.21 33.41
C GLU A 224 5.85 -9.88 33.09
N LEU A 225 5.16 -9.80 31.94
CA LEU A 225 4.35 -8.64 31.53
C LEU A 225 2.85 -8.87 31.73
N TYR A 226 2.45 -9.82 32.57
CA TYR A 226 1.03 -10.17 32.74
C TYR A 226 0.17 -8.93 33.03
N GLY A 227 -0.86 -8.72 32.21
CA GLY A 227 -1.76 -7.57 32.28
C GLY A 227 -1.15 -6.20 31.97
N LYS A 228 0.14 -6.11 31.61
CA LYS A 228 0.88 -4.86 31.32
C LYS A 228 1.37 -4.75 29.87
N PHE A 229 1.09 -5.76 29.06
CA PHE A 229 1.38 -5.78 27.62
C PHE A 229 0.11 -5.56 26.81
N ALA A 230 0.20 -4.78 25.74
CA ALA A 230 -0.87 -4.61 24.76
C ALA A 230 -0.28 -4.57 23.34
N ASN A 231 -0.89 -5.31 22.43
CA ASN A 231 -0.71 -5.16 20.99
C ASN A 231 -1.89 -4.37 20.42
N ILE A 232 -1.61 -3.29 19.70
CA ILE A 232 -2.65 -2.43 19.10
C ILE A 232 -2.33 -2.12 17.64
N LYS A 233 -3.37 -1.82 16.87
CA LYS A 233 -3.26 -1.32 15.51
C LYS A 233 -2.95 0.17 15.51
N HIS A 234 -2.20 0.64 14.51
CA HIS A 234 -2.10 2.09 14.24
C HIS A 234 -3.49 2.74 14.08
N ALA A 235 -4.42 2.10 13.39
CA ALA A 235 -5.78 2.61 13.23
C ALA A 235 -6.51 2.85 14.56
N GLU A 236 -6.20 2.09 15.62
CA GLU A 236 -6.79 2.33 16.94
C GLU A 236 -6.34 3.67 17.56
N ILE A 237 -5.12 4.13 17.27
CA ILE A 237 -4.68 5.49 17.61
C ILE A 237 -5.50 6.52 16.82
N GLY A 238 -5.70 6.27 15.52
CA GLY A 238 -6.56 7.11 14.67
C GLY A 238 -7.99 7.22 15.22
N TYR A 239 -8.63 6.09 15.54
CA TYR A 239 -9.98 6.06 16.10
C TYR A 239 -10.06 6.72 17.48
N TRP A 240 -9.05 6.54 18.33
CA TRP A 240 -8.98 7.24 19.61
C TRP A 240 -8.98 8.76 19.41
N LEU A 241 -8.17 9.28 18.49
CA LEU A 241 -8.10 10.70 18.18
C LEU A 241 -9.39 11.23 17.53
N GLU A 242 -10.06 10.46 16.68
CA GLU A 242 -11.40 10.81 16.19
C GLU A 242 -12.42 10.90 17.33
N GLY A 243 -12.33 9.98 18.29
CA GLY A 243 -13.11 10.02 19.52
C GLY A 243 -12.86 11.31 20.29
N ILE A 244 -11.60 11.70 20.48
CA ILE A 244 -11.19 12.96 21.12
C ILE A 244 -11.86 14.16 20.43
N LEU A 245 -11.81 14.25 19.10
CA LEU A 245 -12.41 15.36 18.34
C LEU A 245 -13.95 15.47 18.51
N LYS A 246 -14.61 14.40 18.93
CA LYS A 246 -16.07 14.34 19.17
C LYS A 246 -16.46 14.60 20.62
N ARG A 247 -15.52 14.58 21.57
CA ARG A 247 -15.82 14.84 22.99
C ARG A 247 -16.22 16.28 23.21
N GLN A 248 -17.15 16.52 24.14
CA GLN A 248 -17.62 17.86 24.48
C GLN A 248 -16.47 18.77 24.97
N GLU A 249 -15.49 18.21 25.67
CA GLU A 249 -14.27 18.91 26.11
C GLU A 249 -13.34 19.33 24.96
N PHE A 250 -13.65 18.96 23.71
CA PHE A 250 -12.92 19.41 22.52
C PHE A 250 -13.81 20.19 21.55
N SER A 251 -15.02 20.60 21.98
CA SER A 251 -15.97 21.31 21.12
C SER A 251 -15.42 22.62 20.55
N PHE A 252 -14.45 23.24 21.23
CA PHE A 252 -13.77 24.46 20.80
C PHE A 252 -13.01 24.30 19.47
N LEU A 253 -12.55 23.08 19.15
CA LEU A 253 -11.93 22.76 17.86
C LEU A 253 -12.92 22.81 16.69
N ASN A 254 -14.21 22.61 16.98
CA ASN A 254 -15.28 22.54 15.98
C ASN A 254 -16.10 23.83 15.86
N ASN A 255 -15.75 24.88 16.62
CA ASN A 255 -16.41 26.17 16.54
C ASN A 255 -15.53 27.20 15.84
N GLU A 256 -15.91 27.67 14.65
CA GLU A 256 -15.09 28.58 13.84
C GLU A 256 -14.67 29.88 14.56
N GLU A 257 -15.55 30.45 15.39
CA GLU A 257 -15.29 31.69 16.10
C GLU A 257 -14.21 31.51 17.19
N GLU A 258 -14.29 30.44 18.00
CA GLU A 258 -13.26 30.10 19.00
C GLU A 258 -11.95 29.64 18.34
N ASN A 259 -12.07 28.88 17.25
CA ASN A 259 -10.95 28.30 16.54
C ASN A 259 -10.07 29.39 15.92
N ASN A 260 -10.70 30.46 15.39
CA ASN A 260 -10.00 31.63 14.86
C ASN A 260 -9.43 32.54 15.96
N LYS A 261 -10.14 32.70 17.09
CA LYS A 261 -9.71 33.58 18.19
C LYS A 261 -8.45 33.11 18.92
N TYR A 262 -8.29 31.79 19.07
CA TYR A 262 -7.17 31.19 19.81
C TYR A 262 -6.23 30.36 18.93
N ASN A 263 -6.43 30.41 17.60
CA ASN A 263 -5.59 29.76 16.60
C ASN A 263 -5.50 28.22 16.74
N TYR A 264 -6.53 27.57 17.31
CA TYR A 264 -6.59 26.12 17.47
C TYR A 264 -6.77 25.37 16.13
N LYS A 265 -6.87 26.10 15.01
CA LYS A 265 -7.07 25.54 13.67
C LYS A 265 -5.88 24.66 13.31
N LEU A 266 -4.68 25.08 13.72
CA LEU A 266 -3.44 24.32 13.55
C LEU A 266 -3.48 23.00 14.34
N LEU A 267 -3.96 23.03 15.59
CA LEU A 267 -4.12 21.81 16.40
C LEU A 267 -5.13 20.85 15.77
N LYS A 268 -6.29 21.35 15.34
CA LYS A 268 -7.29 20.53 14.65
C LYS A 268 -6.74 19.92 13.36
N SER A 269 -6.05 20.72 12.54
CA SER A 269 -5.41 20.23 11.32
C SER A 269 -4.33 19.19 11.60
N ALA A 270 -3.51 19.38 12.64
CA ALA A 270 -2.50 18.41 13.05
C ALA A 270 -3.13 17.09 13.52
N LEU A 271 -4.21 17.15 14.31
CA LEU A 271 -4.92 15.95 14.77
C LEU A 271 -5.53 15.16 13.60
N ILE A 272 -6.17 15.84 12.64
CA ILE A 272 -6.70 15.21 11.43
C ILE A 272 -5.57 14.52 10.65
N GLN A 273 -4.45 15.21 10.47
CA GLN A 273 -3.31 14.63 9.77
C GLN A 273 -2.71 13.41 10.49
N ILE A 274 -2.66 13.42 11.83
CA ILE A 274 -2.22 12.26 12.60
C ILE A 274 -3.22 11.10 12.40
N ILE A 275 -4.53 11.36 12.48
CA ILE A 275 -5.57 10.34 12.25
C ILE A 275 -5.39 9.67 10.88
N ASP A 276 -5.26 10.46 9.81
CA ASP A 276 -5.10 9.96 8.45
C ASP A 276 -3.81 9.14 8.31
N ASN A 277 -2.72 9.61 8.92
CA ASN A 277 -1.45 8.89 8.91
C ASN A 277 -1.57 7.52 9.60
N GLU A 278 -2.13 7.46 10.81
CA GLU A 278 -2.28 6.23 11.60
C GLU A 278 -3.19 5.19 10.92
N LYS A 279 -4.34 5.63 10.38
CA LYS A 279 -5.23 4.77 9.59
C LYS A 279 -4.53 4.25 8.33
N SER A 280 -3.84 5.13 7.61
CA SER A 280 -3.12 4.78 6.39
C SER A 280 -1.99 3.77 6.63
N ILE A 281 -1.28 3.83 7.76
CA ILE A 281 -0.28 2.82 8.14
C ILE A 281 -0.92 1.43 8.24
N SER A 282 -2.11 1.36 8.82
CA SER A 282 -2.89 0.11 8.91
C SER A 282 -3.46 -0.35 7.56
N GLY A 283 -3.33 0.49 6.53
CA GLY A 283 -3.92 0.30 5.21
C GLY A 283 -5.43 0.40 5.20
N GLU A 284 -6.00 1.09 6.21
CA GLU A 284 -7.36 1.57 6.13
C GLU A 284 -7.37 2.76 5.17
N ASN A 285 -8.13 2.59 4.10
CA ASN A 285 -8.41 3.65 3.15
C ASN A 285 -9.93 3.81 3.09
N GLU A 286 -10.43 4.96 3.55
CA GLU A 286 -11.87 5.25 3.47
C GLU A 286 -12.42 5.01 2.04
N GLU A 287 -11.61 5.24 1.01
CA GLU A 287 -11.95 4.95 -0.40
C GLU A 287 -12.19 3.45 -0.69
N GLY A 288 -11.35 2.54 -0.16
CA GLY A 288 -11.51 1.11 -0.35
C GLY A 288 -12.68 0.56 0.48
N ASP A 289 -12.78 1.02 1.72
CA ASP A 289 -13.83 0.60 2.66
C ASP A 289 -15.23 1.08 2.22
N MET A 290 -15.34 2.29 1.64
CA MET A 290 -16.60 2.79 1.06
C MET A 290 -17.01 1.99 -0.19
N THR A 291 -16.06 1.72 -1.08
CA THR A 291 -16.33 0.92 -2.29
C THR A 291 -16.82 -0.48 -1.91
N GLU A 292 -16.14 -1.16 -0.97
CA GLU A 292 -16.54 -2.47 -0.49
C GLU A 292 -17.91 -2.43 0.21
N THR A 293 -18.16 -1.41 1.03
CA THR A 293 -19.43 -1.26 1.76
C THR A 293 -20.62 -1.07 0.80
N GLU A 294 -20.48 -0.22 -0.22
CA GLU A 294 -21.56 0.00 -1.20
C GLU A 294 -21.75 -1.22 -2.12
N ILE A 295 -20.67 -1.90 -2.53
CA ILE A 295 -20.78 -3.17 -3.27
C ILE A 295 -21.49 -4.24 -2.42
N LYS A 296 -21.17 -4.37 -1.13
CA LYS A 296 -21.86 -5.29 -0.22
C LYS A 296 -23.36 -4.99 -0.13
N LYS A 297 -23.75 -3.72 -0.09
CA LYS A 297 -25.17 -3.32 -0.12
C LYS A 297 -25.84 -3.75 -1.42
N VAL A 298 -25.23 -3.49 -2.58
CA VAL A 298 -25.77 -3.89 -3.89
C VAL A 298 -25.93 -5.40 -3.98
N LEU A 299 -24.92 -6.18 -3.57
CA LEU A 299 -24.98 -7.64 -3.59
C LEU A 299 -26.06 -8.16 -2.63
N LYS A 300 -26.18 -7.57 -1.44
CA LYS A 300 -27.23 -7.93 -0.49
C LYS A 300 -28.62 -7.67 -1.07
N GLU A 301 -28.83 -6.51 -1.70
CA GLU A 301 -30.13 -6.10 -2.21
C GLU A 301 -30.53 -6.81 -3.50
N ASN A 302 -29.59 -7.04 -4.41
CA ASN A 302 -29.88 -7.47 -5.79
C ASN A 302 -29.49 -8.92 -6.08
N LEU A 303 -28.80 -9.61 -5.15
CA LEU A 303 -28.42 -11.01 -5.31
C LEU A 303 -28.83 -11.85 -4.10
N PHE A 304 -28.33 -11.54 -2.90
CA PHE A 304 -28.51 -12.41 -1.74
C PHE A 304 -29.95 -12.48 -1.26
N LYS A 305 -30.65 -11.35 -1.11
CA LYS A 305 -32.08 -11.34 -0.73
C LYS A 305 -32.94 -12.20 -1.65
N GLU A 306 -32.64 -12.21 -2.94
CA GLU A 306 -33.40 -12.96 -3.92
C GLU A 306 -33.09 -14.46 -3.86
N LEU A 307 -31.82 -14.82 -3.79
CA LEU A 307 -31.38 -16.21 -3.59
C LEU A 307 -31.96 -16.79 -2.29
N GLU A 308 -31.98 -16.00 -1.21
CA GLU A 308 -32.63 -16.35 0.06
C GLU A 308 -34.14 -16.57 -0.13
N THR A 309 -34.83 -15.63 -0.79
CA THR A 309 -36.28 -15.71 -1.02
C THR A 309 -36.66 -16.93 -1.89
N LYS A 310 -35.81 -17.31 -2.84
CA LYS A 310 -35.98 -18.49 -3.71
C LYS A 310 -35.49 -19.79 -3.06
N GLY A 311 -34.91 -19.76 -1.85
CA GLY A 311 -34.34 -20.92 -1.17
C GLY A 311 -33.11 -21.52 -1.88
N LYS A 312 -32.38 -20.70 -2.64
CA LYS A 312 -31.25 -21.10 -3.51
C LYS A 312 -29.89 -20.60 -3.04
N LEU A 313 -29.81 -19.85 -1.93
CA LEU A 313 -28.54 -19.38 -1.38
C LEU A 313 -27.72 -20.57 -0.87
N THR A 314 -26.84 -21.07 -1.72
CA THR A 314 -25.98 -22.22 -1.49
C THR A 314 -24.61 -21.94 -2.10
N GLU A 315 -23.57 -22.62 -1.62
CA GLU A 315 -22.21 -22.54 -2.16
C GLU A 315 -22.20 -22.73 -3.69
N SER A 316 -22.82 -23.80 -4.17
CA SER A 316 -22.89 -24.11 -5.61
C SER A 316 -23.59 -23.05 -6.45
N GLU A 317 -24.59 -22.33 -5.92
CA GLU A 317 -25.22 -21.25 -6.68
C GLU A 317 -24.32 -19.99 -6.68
N LEU A 318 -23.63 -19.69 -5.58
CA LEU A 318 -22.66 -18.60 -5.51
C LEU A 318 -21.47 -18.84 -6.45
N ASP A 319 -20.97 -20.07 -6.54
CA ASP A 319 -19.88 -20.44 -7.45
C ASP A 319 -20.22 -20.13 -8.92
N LYS A 320 -21.47 -20.34 -9.34
CA LYS A 320 -21.93 -19.99 -10.70
C LYS A 320 -21.86 -18.49 -10.94
N TYR A 321 -22.18 -17.66 -9.94
CA TYR A 321 -22.04 -16.21 -10.06
C TYR A 321 -20.57 -15.78 -10.07
N ILE A 322 -19.72 -16.41 -9.26
CA ILE A 322 -18.26 -16.18 -9.28
C ILE A 322 -17.70 -16.48 -10.68
N GLU A 323 -18.00 -17.64 -11.24
CA GLU A 323 -17.54 -18.04 -12.58
C GLU A 323 -18.01 -17.05 -13.66
N LEU A 324 -19.24 -16.53 -13.52
CA LEU A 324 -19.79 -15.54 -14.43
C LEU A 324 -19.10 -14.17 -14.31
N PHE A 325 -18.81 -13.71 -13.08
CA PHE A 325 -18.07 -12.47 -12.86
C PHE A 325 -16.62 -12.58 -13.34
N ASP A 326 -15.97 -13.72 -13.16
CA ASP A 326 -14.63 -13.97 -13.68
C ASP A 326 -14.61 -13.94 -15.22
N LYS A 327 -15.60 -14.57 -15.89
CA LYS A 327 -15.76 -14.46 -17.34
C LYS A 327 -15.98 -13.02 -17.80
N ALA A 328 -16.81 -12.25 -17.09
CA ALA A 328 -17.04 -10.84 -17.42
C ALA A 328 -15.77 -10.00 -17.24
N LYS A 329 -15.01 -10.24 -16.17
CA LYS A 329 -13.70 -9.64 -15.91
C LYS A 329 -12.74 -9.93 -17.07
N ASP A 330 -12.62 -11.18 -17.48
CA ASP A 330 -11.73 -11.57 -18.58
C ASP A 330 -12.10 -10.88 -19.90
N LEU A 331 -13.39 -10.75 -20.22
CA LEU A 331 -13.86 -10.03 -21.40
C LEU A 331 -13.52 -8.54 -21.34
N LEU A 332 -13.69 -7.88 -20.19
CA LEU A 332 -13.31 -6.48 -20.00
C LEU A 332 -11.80 -6.28 -20.16
N VAL A 333 -11.00 -7.24 -19.71
CA VAL A 333 -9.53 -7.22 -19.91
C VAL A 333 -9.19 -7.29 -21.39
N LYS A 334 -9.87 -8.14 -22.17
CA LYS A 334 -9.68 -8.23 -23.62
C LYS A 334 -10.01 -6.91 -24.32
N GLU A 335 -11.06 -6.21 -23.90
CA GLU A 335 -11.40 -4.88 -24.43
C GLU A 335 -10.38 -3.80 -24.01
N LYS A 336 -9.73 -3.95 -22.85
CA LYS A 336 -8.68 -3.05 -22.36
C LYS A 336 -7.38 -3.15 -23.18
N ILE A 337 -7.05 -4.34 -23.70
CA ILE A 337 -5.79 -4.60 -24.43
C ILE A 337 -5.57 -3.63 -25.61
N PRO A 338 -6.51 -3.48 -26.57
CA PRO A 338 -6.33 -2.55 -27.69
C PRO A 338 -6.11 -1.09 -27.27
N ILE A 339 -6.68 -0.67 -26.14
CA ILE A 339 -6.56 0.69 -25.62
C ILE A 339 -5.13 0.92 -25.11
N ILE A 340 -4.61 -0.01 -24.31
CA ILE A 340 -3.28 0.12 -23.71
C ILE A 340 -2.17 -0.09 -24.74
N ILE A 341 -2.29 -1.10 -25.61
CA ILE A 341 -1.26 -1.44 -26.59
C ILE A 341 -1.05 -0.32 -27.62
N LYS A 342 -2.03 0.57 -27.81
CA LYS A 342 -2.00 1.64 -28.81
C LYS A 342 -0.74 2.52 -28.69
N LYS A 343 -0.38 2.96 -27.47
CA LYS A 343 0.84 3.77 -27.26
C LYS A 343 2.12 3.00 -27.60
N TYR A 344 2.16 1.69 -27.35
CA TYR A 344 3.31 0.84 -27.68
C TYR A 344 3.42 0.62 -29.19
N LEU A 345 2.29 0.45 -29.89
CA LEU A 345 2.24 0.36 -31.34
C LEU A 345 2.75 1.65 -32.00
N GLU A 346 2.34 2.82 -31.50
CA GLU A 346 2.82 4.12 -31.98
C GLU A 346 4.32 4.29 -31.73
N PHE A 347 4.79 4.00 -30.52
CA PHE A 347 6.21 4.03 -30.20
C PHE A 347 7.05 3.09 -31.08
N THR A 348 6.60 1.84 -31.28
CA THR A 348 7.26 0.87 -32.17
C THR A 348 7.41 1.42 -33.58
N LYS A 349 6.35 2.03 -34.12
CA LYS A 349 6.37 2.62 -35.45
C LYS A 349 7.39 3.75 -35.56
N GLU A 350 7.53 4.57 -34.52
CA GLU A 350 8.55 5.62 -34.49
C GLU A 350 9.96 5.05 -34.37
N VAL A 351 10.22 4.07 -33.50
CA VAL A 351 11.52 3.36 -33.42
C VAL A 351 11.92 2.82 -34.78
N ASN A 352 10.98 2.17 -35.48
CA ASN A 352 11.21 1.57 -36.80
C ASN A 352 11.72 2.57 -37.85
N LYS A 353 11.33 3.85 -37.78
CA LYS A 353 11.80 4.88 -38.73
C LYS A 353 13.31 5.12 -38.63
N TYR A 354 13.91 4.87 -37.48
CA TYR A 354 15.31 5.15 -37.17
C TYR A 354 16.19 3.88 -37.09
N LEU A 355 15.59 2.68 -37.22
CA LEU A 355 16.36 1.44 -37.27
C LEU A 355 17.21 1.38 -38.54
N ASN A 356 18.43 0.86 -38.40
CA ASN A 356 19.35 0.72 -39.52
C ASN A 356 18.79 -0.29 -40.52
N LYS A 357 18.58 0.14 -41.75
CA LYS A 357 18.01 -0.68 -42.84
C LYS A 357 18.86 -1.91 -43.19
N ASN A 358 20.12 -1.96 -42.77
CA ASN A 358 20.98 -3.13 -42.94
C ASN A 358 20.65 -4.26 -41.96
N ILE A 359 19.91 -3.97 -40.88
CA ILE A 359 19.39 -5.00 -39.97
C ILE A 359 18.23 -5.68 -40.69
N LYS A 360 18.32 -7.00 -40.86
CA LYS A 360 17.19 -7.80 -41.32
C LYS A 360 16.30 -8.10 -40.12
N TYR A 361 15.19 -7.37 -40.00
CA TYR A 361 14.22 -7.54 -38.93
C TYR A 361 12.81 -7.73 -39.50
N GLU A 362 11.97 -8.34 -38.68
CA GLU A 362 10.54 -8.52 -38.91
C GLU A 362 9.77 -7.54 -38.01
N ILE A 363 8.75 -6.91 -38.57
CA ILE A 363 7.78 -6.11 -37.81
C ILE A 363 6.47 -6.89 -37.81
N ILE A 364 5.99 -7.23 -36.63
CA ILE A 364 4.71 -7.92 -36.48
C ILE A 364 3.58 -6.92 -36.75
N SER A 365 2.54 -7.37 -37.46
CA SER A 365 1.44 -6.48 -37.81
C SER A 365 0.68 -6.03 -36.55
N ASN A 366 0.16 -4.80 -36.55
CA ASN A 366 -0.66 -4.31 -35.42
C ASN A 366 -1.81 -5.25 -35.07
N LYS A 367 -2.41 -5.91 -36.08
CA LYS A 367 -3.51 -6.86 -35.89
C LYS A 367 -3.04 -8.10 -35.13
N ASP A 368 -1.88 -8.64 -35.51
CA ASP A 368 -1.32 -9.83 -34.89
C ASP A 368 -0.81 -9.52 -33.48
N ILE A 369 -0.21 -8.34 -33.26
CA ILE A 369 0.17 -7.85 -31.92
C ILE A 369 -1.06 -7.84 -31.00
N ILE A 370 -2.17 -7.23 -31.42
CA ILE A 370 -3.40 -7.18 -30.62
C ILE A 370 -3.95 -8.59 -30.36
N ASN A 371 -4.00 -9.43 -31.38
CA ASN A 371 -4.50 -10.79 -31.25
C ASN A 371 -3.65 -11.64 -30.29
N ASN A 372 -2.33 -11.58 -30.41
CA ASN A 372 -1.42 -12.33 -29.54
C ASN A 372 -1.49 -11.84 -28.10
N MET A 373 -1.56 -10.52 -27.87
CA MET A 373 -1.77 -9.99 -26.52
C MET A 373 -3.10 -10.47 -25.93
N THR A 374 -4.15 -10.57 -26.74
CA THR A 374 -5.48 -11.02 -26.31
C THR A 374 -5.53 -12.50 -25.93
N ASN A 375 -4.71 -13.34 -26.57
CA ASN A 375 -4.80 -14.80 -26.44
C ASN A 375 -3.62 -15.44 -25.70
N GLU A 376 -2.44 -14.82 -25.73
CA GLU A 376 -1.18 -15.35 -25.21
C GLU A 376 -0.53 -14.45 -24.14
N ASN A 377 -1.11 -13.27 -23.89
CA ASN A 377 -0.66 -12.25 -22.93
C ASN A 377 0.74 -11.68 -23.20
N TRP A 378 1.38 -12.06 -24.30
CA TRP A 378 2.68 -11.59 -24.72
C TRP A 378 2.72 -11.51 -26.25
N THR A 379 3.54 -10.61 -26.78
CA THR A 379 3.82 -10.57 -28.22
C THR A 379 5.12 -9.85 -28.53
N LYS A 380 5.69 -10.21 -29.68
CA LYS A 380 6.79 -9.45 -30.29
C LYS A 380 6.21 -8.32 -31.15
N HIS A 381 6.89 -7.18 -31.11
CA HIS A 381 6.63 -6.03 -31.96
C HIS A 381 7.62 -5.99 -33.11
N ILE A 382 8.91 -6.09 -32.77
CA ILE A 382 10.03 -6.17 -33.70
C ILE A 382 10.87 -7.38 -33.30
N TYR A 383 11.28 -8.17 -34.28
CA TYR A 383 12.10 -9.36 -34.10
C TYR A 383 13.29 -9.32 -35.06
N PHE A 384 14.49 -9.59 -34.56
CA PHE A 384 15.62 -9.89 -35.41
C PHE A 384 16.63 -10.81 -34.73
N LYS A 385 17.47 -11.41 -35.56
CA LYS A 385 18.46 -12.38 -35.12
C LYS A 385 19.83 -11.99 -35.61
N ILE A 386 20.80 -12.06 -34.70
CA ILE A 386 22.23 -11.91 -35.02
C ILE A 386 22.90 -13.20 -34.58
N ASN A 387 23.35 -13.97 -35.58
CA ASN A 387 23.91 -15.31 -35.37
C ASN A 387 22.93 -16.21 -34.59
N LYS A 388 23.23 -16.53 -33.33
CA LYS A 388 22.38 -17.37 -32.46
C LYS A 388 21.66 -16.58 -31.35
N ILE A 389 21.66 -15.25 -31.43
CA ILE A 389 21.04 -14.34 -30.45
C ILE A 389 19.80 -13.73 -31.08
N GLU A 390 18.69 -13.83 -30.37
CA GLU A 390 17.42 -13.21 -30.75
C GLU A 390 17.23 -11.94 -29.95
N ILE A 391 16.87 -10.86 -30.64
CA ILE A 391 16.60 -9.55 -30.05
C ILE A 391 15.20 -9.13 -30.46
N ASN A 392 14.40 -8.82 -29.45
CA ASN A 392 13.00 -8.53 -29.63
C ASN A 392 12.67 -7.21 -28.91
N ILE A 393 11.75 -6.45 -29.51
CA ILE A 393 10.94 -5.50 -28.75
C ILE A 393 9.62 -6.20 -28.48
N GLU A 394 9.20 -6.26 -27.22
CA GLU A 394 8.09 -7.09 -26.76
C GLU A 394 7.14 -6.30 -25.87
N SER A 395 5.87 -6.69 -25.89
CA SER A 395 4.91 -6.36 -24.85
C SER A 395 4.46 -7.65 -24.16
N ASP A 396 4.21 -7.57 -22.86
CA ASP A 396 3.37 -8.55 -22.17
C ASP A 396 2.54 -7.92 -21.06
N TYR A 397 1.68 -8.74 -20.48
CA TYR A 397 1.07 -8.44 -19.22
C TYR A 397 0.89 -9.70 -18.38
N TYR A 398 0.83 -9.49 -17.07
CA TYR A 398 0.55 -10.54 -16.11
C TYR A 398 -0.28 -9.99 -14.95
N TRP A 399 -0.94 -10.91 -14.25
CA TRP A 399 -1.70 -10.59 -13.04
C TRP A 399 -0.75 -10.51 -11.85
N TYR A 400 -0.75 -9.37 -11.17
CA TYR A 400 -0.08 -9.22 -9.88
C TYR A 400 -1.10 -8.79 -8.83
N LYS A 401 -1.37 -9.69 -7.88
CA LYS A 401 -2.48 -9.55 -6.92
C LYS A 401 -3.80 -9.39 -7.69
N ASN A 402 -4.41 -8.21 -7.64
CA ASN A 402 -5.70 -7.90 -8.27
C ASN A 402 -5.58 -6.90 -9.44
N ASP A 403 -4.37 -6.60 -9.90
CA ASP A 403 -4.14 -5.66 -11.00
C ASP A 403 -3.35 -6.30 -12.14
N ILE A 404 -3.50 -5.73 -13.33
CA ILE A 404 -2.75 -6.14 -14.52
C ILE A 404 -1.53 -5.24 -14.64
N VAL A 405 -0.36 -5.87 -14.55
CA VAL A 405 0.92 -5.21 -14.82
C VAL A 405 1.21 -5.38 -16.30
N TRP A 406 1.47 -4.27 -16.98
CA TRP A 406 1.83 -4.21 -18.40
C TRP A 406 3.30 -3.90 -18.52
N GLU A 407 4.03 -4.70 -19.29
CA GLU A 407 5.42 -4.43 -19.59
C GLU A 407 5.62 -4.21 -21.08
N TYR A 408 6.55 -3.31 -21.38
CA TYR A 408 7.05 -3.06 -22.71
C TYR A 408 8.57 -2.97 -22.62
N PHE A 409 9.29 -3.78 -23.37
CA PHE A 409 10.71 -3.98 -23.13
C PHE A 409 11.48 -4.46 -24.35
N ILE A 410 12.80 -4.36 -24.24
CA ILE A 410 13.74 -4.95 -25.18
C ILE A 410 14.31 -6.21 -24.52
N ALA A 411 14.20 -7.34 -25.21
CA ALA A 411 14.73 -8.62 -24.75
C ALA A 411 15.88 -9.10 -25.65
N ILE A 412 16.97 -9.54 -25.02
CA ILE A 412 18.11 -10.20 -25.68
C ILE A 412 18.18 -11.63 -25.18
N TYR A 413 17.74 -12.59 -25.99
CA TYR A 413 17.73 -14.00 -25.62
C TYR A 413 19.11 -14.62 -25.75
N LYS A 414 19.56 -15.27 -24.67
CA LYS A 414 20.95 -15.74 -24.50
C LYS A 414 21.29 -16.95 -25.37
N GLY A 415 20.29 -17.63 -25.92
CA GLY A 415 20.47 -18.81 -26.75
C GLY A 415 21.12 -19.96 -26.00
N ASN A 416 22.00 -20.72 -26.67
CA ASN A 416 22.65 -21.89 -26.07
C ASN A 416 23.80 -21.51 -25.10
N LYS A 417 24.36 -22.52 -24.40
CA LYS A 417 25.45 -22.34 -23.42
C LYS A 417 26.66 -21.54 -23.97
N SER A 418 27.03 -21.76 -25.23
CA SER A 418 28.15 -21.03 -25.85
C SER A 418 27.83 -19.55 -26.04
N THR A 419 26.63 -19.25 -26.55
CA THR A 419 26.18 -17.88 -26.78
C THR A 419 25.97 -17.13 -25.46
N LYS A 420 25.38 -17.79 -24.46
CA LYS A 420 25.21 -17.28 -23.09
C LYS A 420 26.54 -16.86 -22.47
N ASN A 421 27.58 -17.68 -22.60
CA ASN A 421 28.91 -17.34 -22.10
C ASN A 421 29.54 -16.14 -22.82
N LYS A 422 29.33 -16.01 -24.15
CA LYS A 422 29.83 -14.85 -24.91
C LYS A 422 29.08 -13.57 -24.52
N LEU A 423 27.76 -13.63 -24.39
CA LEU A 423 26.93 -12.50 -23.94
C LEU A 423 27.27 -12.06 -22.51
N LYS A 424 27.57 -12.99 -21.61
CA LYS A 424 27.99 -12.68 -20.24
C LYS A 424 29.31 -11.89 -20.20
N LYS A 425 30.24 -12.15 -21.12
CA LYS A 425 31.47 -11.36 -21.23
C LYS A 425 31.25 -9.94 -21.76
N LEU A 426 30.14 -9.70 -22.44
CA LEU A 426 29.75 -8.40 -22.99
C LEU A 426 28.71 -7.68 -22.12
N GLU A 427 28.40 -8.20 -20.93
CA GLU A 427 27.28 -7.75 -20.11
C GLU A 427 27.35 -6.24 -19.83
N ASP A 428 28.50 -5.73 -19.38
CA ASP A 428 28.69 -4.30 -19.10
C ASP A 428 28.54 -3.44 -20.35
N ASN A 429 29.08 -3.89 -21.50
CA ASN A 429 28.89 -3.20 -22.78
C ASN A 429 27.42 -3.15 -23.18
N THR A 430 26.69 -4.27 -23.05
CA THR A 430 25.27 -4.34 -23.38
C THR A 430 24.42 -3.50 -22.44
N LYS A 431 24.72 -3.50 -21.13
CA LYS A 431 24.07 -2.63 -20.13
C LYS A 431 24.26 -1.16 -20.47
N ASN A 432 25.48 -0.75 -20.80
CA ASN A 432 25.81 0.65 -21.09
C ASN A 432 25.14 1.18 -22.36
N ILE A 433 24.77 0.33 -23.31
CA ILE A 433 24.03 0.75 -24.52
C ILE A 433 22.64 1.29 -24.17
N PHE A 434 21.99 0.74 -23.15
CA PHE A 434 20.66 1.12 -22.67
C PHE A 434 20.72 1.67 -21.24
N SER A 435 21.72 2.49 -20.93
CA SER A 435 21.98 2.99 -19.56
C SER A 435 20.80 3.70 -18.90
N ASN A 436 19.88 4.22 -19.71
CA ASN A 436 18.70 4.96 -19.25
C ASN A 436 17.50 4.04 -18.96
N LEU A 437 17.60 2.74 -19.24
CA LEU A 437 16.55 1.75 -19.03
C LEU A 437 16.88 0.86 -17.83
N LYS A 438 15.84 0.38 -17.13
CA LYS A 438 16.04 -0.59 -16.04
C LYS A 438 16.42 -1.94 -16.64
N PHE A 439 17.54 -2.49 -16.16
CA PHE A 439 18.09 -3.75 -16.62
C PHE A 439 17.79 -4.89 -15.65
N TYR A 440 17.37 -6.04 -16.20
CA TYR A 440 17.19 -7.28 -15.47
C TYR A 440 17.93 -8.43 -16.16
N ASP A 441 18.73 -9.14 -15.37
CA ASP A 441 19.39 -10.36 -15.80
C ASP A 441 18.51 -11.58 -15.46
N GLN A 442 17.79 -12.10 -16.45
CA GLN A 442 16.96 -13.31 -16.31
C GLN A 442 17.71 -14.54 -16.81
N GLU A 443 17.30 -15.75 -16.43
CA GLU A 443 18.06 -16.97 -16.74
C GLU A 443 18.37 -17.14 -18.24
N ASP A 444 17.37 -16.85 -19.07
CA ASP A 444 17.32 -17.08 -20.51
C ASP A 444 17.49 -15.81 -21.35
N ARG A 445 17.30 -14.62 -20.76
CA ARG A 445 17.36 -13.33 -21.48
C ARG A 445 17.86 -12.17 -20.63
N TYR A 446 18.37 -11.13 -21.30
CA TYR A 446 18.53 -9.80 -20.70
C TYR A 446 17.30 -8.97 -21.05
N VAL A 447 16.75 -8.24 -20.07
CA VAL A 447 15.55 -7.42 -20.25
C VAL A 447 15.85 -5.96 -19.91
N TYR A 448 15.44 -5.06 -20.80
CA TYR A 448 15.50 -3.60 -20.62
C TYR A 448 14.08 -3.03 -20.64
N LEU A 449 13.56 -2.66 -19.47
CA LEU A 449 12.19 -2.17 -19.33
C LEU A 449 12.05 -0.72 -19.83
N ILE A 450 11.04 -0.49 -20.65
CA ILE A 450 10.59 0.82 -21.10
C ILE A 450 9.32 1.18 -20.29
N ASN A 451 9.52 1.67 -19.06
CA ASN A 451 8.42 1.90 -18.11
C ASN A 451 7.40 2.94 -18.63
N ASN A 452 7.87 3.96 -19.35
CA ASN A 452 7.02 4.99 -19.94
C ASN A 452 7.51 5.36 -21.36
N VAL A 453 6.78 4.92 -22.38
CA VAL A 453 7.07 5.21 -23.79
C VAL A 453 6.94 6.69 -24.15
N GLU A 454 6.29 7.51 -23.31
CA GLU A 454 6.17 8.96 -23.51
C GLU A 454 7.41 9.72 -23.02
N GLU A 455 8.18 9.14 -22.09
CA GLU A 455 9.41 9.73 -21.54
C GLU A 455 10.67 9.23 -22.26
N VAL A 456 10.58 8.10 -22.95
CA VAL A 456 11.70 7.49 -23.67
C VAL A 456 11.70 7.95 -25.12
N SER A 457 12.87 8.31 -25.65
CA SER A 457 13.00 8.71 -27.05
C SER A 457 12.99 7.50 -27.98
N PRO A 458 12.05 7.41 -28.96
CA PRO A 458 12.06 6.35 -29.97
C PRO A 458 13.35 6.33 -30.80
N LYS A 459 13.90 7.52 -31.09
CA LYS A 459 15.14 7.67 -31.86
C LYS A 459 16.35 7.12 -31.09
N GLU A 460 16.51 7.50 -29.83
CA GLU A 460 17.62 7.00 -28.99
C GLU A 460 17.51 5.49 -28.79
N THR A 461 16.29 4.98 -28.63
CA THR A 461 16.02 3.55 -28.54
C THR A 461 16.48 2.81 -29.80
N ALA A 462 16.14 3.34 -30.99
CA ALA A 462 16.59 2.77 -32.26
C ALA A 462 18.12 2.84 -32.42
N GLU A 463 18.75 3.96 -32.04
CA GLU A 463 20.21 4.12 -32.06
C GLU A 463 20.91 3.13 -31.12
N ALA A 464 20.35 2.89 -29.94
CA ALA A 464 20.84 1.90 -29.00
C ALA A 464 20.72 0.47 -29.56
N ILE A 465 19.58 0.13 -30.18
CA ILE A 465 19.40 -1.14 -30.90
C ILE A 465 20.43 -1.30 -32.03
N ASN A 466 20.69 -0.24 -32.80
CA ASN A 466 21.70 -0.25 -33.87
C ASN A 466 23.12 -0.48 -33.31
N LYS A 467 23.47 0.18 -32.19
CA LYS A 467 24.77 -0.02 -31.51
C LYS A 467 24.90 -1.45 -30.98
N LEU A 468 23.84 -2.00 -30.40
CA LEU A 468 23.80 -3.40 -29.95
C LEU A 468 24.04 -4.33 -31.13
N TYR A 469 23.37 -4.09 -32.26
CA TYR A 469 23.53 -4.91 -33.46
C TYR A 469 24.98 -4.98 -33.92
N GLU A 470 25.67 -3.84 -34.05
CA GLU A 470 27.07 -3.80 -34.48
C GLU A 470 28.02 -4.44 -33.45
N LEU A 471 27.77 -4.24 -32.15
CA LEU A 471 28.54 -4.89 -31.09
C LEU A 471 28.44 -6.42 -31.20
N LEU A 472 27.23 -6.96 -31.26
CA LEU A 472 27.02 -8.41 -31.28
C LEU A 472 27.51 -9.04 -32.59
N LYS A 473 27.33 -8.36 -33.72
CA LYS A 473 27.84 -8.81 -35.03
C LYS A 473 29.36 -8.94 -35.03
N LYS A 474 30.07 -8.03 -34.35
CA LYS A 474 31.53 -8.04 -34.26
C LYS A 474 32.04 -9.11 -33.28
N GLU A 475 31.46 -9.15 -32.09
CA GLU A 475 32.03 -9.89 -30.95
C GLU A 475 31.51 -11.34 -30.86
N ILE A 476 30.34 -11.64 -31.44
CA ILE A 476 29.72 -12.96 -31.36
C ILE A 476 29.58 -13.54 -32.76
N LYS A 477 30.60 -14.26 -33.22
CA LYS A 477 30.55 -15.09 -34.43
C LYS A 477 29.87 -16.44 -34.18
#